data_AF-A0A1C5AM60-F1
#
_entry.id   AF-A0A1C5AM60-F1
#
_cell.length_a   1.000
_cell.length_b   1.000
_cell.length_c   1.000
_cell.angle_alpha   90.00
_cell.angle_beta   90.00
_cell.angle_gamma   90.00
#
_symmetry.space_group_name_H-M   'P 1'
#
loop_
_entity.id
_entity.type
_entity.pdbx_description
1 polymer ?
#
loop_
_entity_poly.entity_id
_entity_poly.type
_entity_poly.pdbx_seq_one_letter_code
_entity_poly.pdbx_strand_id
1 'polypeptide(L)'
;MTDRTEFAVRLVILLAIGIMAGAAAFTHVHDLSVAHGQPDWIGWANAVAVELMAIYLGLELRARRRAGRPVGLVGSLLVAFALLSLAVQVAEAEPSVWGWTMAAVPSLAFLALVKVVLSNTPATPPTPEPDQPQADWYEVPEQVTTEPEPERPAEPVPPAVISAPVLPPRGVVQPNRPHVVGIIR
;
A
#
# COMPACT_ATOMS: atom_id res chain seq x y z
N MET A 1 12.29 -34.38 10.47
CA MET A 1 12.78 -33.17 9.79
C MET A 1 12.27 -31.98 10.60
N THR A 2 13.14 -31.16 11.18
CA THR A 2 12.74 -30.02 12.03
C THR A 2 12.12 -28.90 11.18
N ASP A 3 11.17 -28.13 11.72
CA ASP A 3 10.51 -27.01 11.01
C ASP A 3 11.51 -26.04 10.35
N ARG A 4 12.69 -25.85 10.96
CA ARG A 4 13.81 -25.05 10.41
C ARG A 4 14.36 -25.62 9.10
N THR A 5 14.48 -26.94 8.98
CA THR A 5 14.95 -27.59 7.74
C THR A 5 13.92 -27.49 6.63
N GLU A 6 12.63 -27.62 6.94
CA GLU A 6 11.56 -27.42 5.95
C GLU A 6 11.52 -25.97 5.46
N PHE A 7 11.66 -25.00 6.37
CA PHE A 7 11.75 -23.58 6.02
C PHE A 7 12.99 -23.27 5.17
N ALA A 8 14.16 -23.78 5.54
CA ALA A 8 15.39 -23.59 4.78
C ALA A 8 15.28 -24.18 3.37
N VAL A 9 14.73 -25.39 3.23
CA VAL A 9 14.50 -26.02 1.92
C VAL A 9 13.53 -25.19 1.08
N ARG A 10 12.41 -24.73 1.67
CA ARG A 10 11.49 -23.81 0.97
C ARG A 10 12.22 -22.56 0.50
N LEU A 11 12.97 -21.89 1.36
CA LEU A 11 13.72 -20.68 0.98
C LEU A 11 14.70 -20.94 -0.16
N VAL A 12 15.45 -22.05 -0.13
CA VAL A 12 16.40 -22.39 -1.21
C VAL A 12 15.66 -22.61 -2.52
N ILE A 13 14.53 -23.33 -2.52
CA ILE A 13 13.70 -23.53 -3.72
C ILE A 13 13.22 -22.19 -4.27
N LEU A 14 12.66 -21.34 -3.41
CA LEU A 14 12.15 -20.02 -3.80
C LEU A 14 13.27 -19.13 -4.36
N LEU A 15 14.46 -19.17 -3.76
CA LEU A 15 15.62 -18.41 -4.22
C LEU A 15 16.13 -18.92 -5.57
N ALA A 16 16.21 -20.23 -5.76
CA ALA A 16 16.62 -20.83 -7.03
C ALA A 16 15.66 -20.47 -8.17
N ILE A 17 14.35 -20.62 -7.95
CA ILE A 17 13.33 -20.23 -8.93
C ILE A 17 13.41 -18.72 -9.21
N GLY A 18 13.54 -17.90 -8.16
CA GLY A 18 13.63 -16.45 -8.28
C GLY A 18 14.85 -15.98 -9.07
N ILE A 19 16.02 -16.59 -8.85
CA ILE A 19 17.25 -16.29 -9.60
C ILE A 19 17.10 -16.67 -11.07
N MET A 20 16.60 -17.88 -11.35
CA MET A 20 16.44 -18.34 -12.74
C MET A 20 15.40 -17.53 -13.51
N ALA A 21 14.24 -17.27 -12.89
CA ALA A 21 13.21 -16.43 -13.48
C ALA A 21 13.69 -14.98 -13.66
N GLY A 22 14.42 -14.45 -12.68
CA GLY A 22 15.06 -13.15 -12.77
C GLY A 22 16.05 -13.09 -13.94
N ALA A 23 17.00 -14.02 -14.03
CA ALA A 23 17.96 -14.06 -15.13
C ALA A 23 17.26 -14.02 -16.50
N ALA A 24 16.21 -14.84 -16.69
CA ALA A 24 15.43 -14.85 -17.93
C ALA A 24 14.70 -13.50 -18.20
N ALA A 25 14.07 -12.91 -17.19
CA ALA A 25 13.38 -11.63 -17.35
C ALA A 25 14.35 -10.51 -17.78
N PHE A 26 15.52 -10.44 -17.16
CA PHE A 26 16.53 -9.44 -17.49
C PHE A 26 17.10 -9.64 -18.90
N THR A 27 17.35 -10.88 -19.33
CA THR A 27 17.85 -11.16 -20.68
C THR A 27 16.84 -10.78 -21.75
N HIS A 28 15.57 -11.08 -21.57
CA HIS A 28 14.53 -10.71 -22.55
C HIS A 28 14.38 -9.18 -22.69
N VAL A 29 14.41 -8.43 -21.59
CA VAL A 29 14.31 -6.95 -21.68
C VAL A 29 15.56 -6.36 -22.35
N HIS A 30 16.74 -6.94 -22.06
CA HIS A 30 17.99 -6.58 -22.72
C HIS A 30 17.93 -6.86 -24.22
N ASP A 31 17.62 -8.09 -24.61
CA ASP A 31 17.65 -8.55 -26.00
C ASP A 31 16.62 -7.80 -26.83
N LEU A 32 15.41 -7.58 -26.31
CA LEU A 32 14.42 -6.73 -26.96
C LEU A 32 14.91 -5.29 -27.12
N SER A 33 15.55 -4.70 -26.11
CA SER A 33 16.07 -3.33 -26.20
C SER A 33 17.13 -3.21 -27.28
N VAL A 34 18.08 -4.16 -27.32
CA VAL A 34 19.16 -4.20 -28.32
C VAL A 34 18.59 -4.45 -29.72
N ALA A 35 17.62 -5.35 -29.85
CA ALA A 35 16.91 -5.61 -31.11
C ALA A 35 16.20 -4.37 -31.67
N HIS A 36 15.82 -3.42 -30.80
CA HIS A 36 15.21 -2.14 -31.17
C HIS A 36 16.21 -0.97 -31.24
N GLY A 37 17.50 -1.26 -31.39
CA GLY A 37 18.53 -0.28 -31.70
C GLY A 37 19.16 0.40 -30.49
N GLN A 38 18.92 -0.09 -29.27
CA GLN A 38 19.66 0.37 -28.10
C GLN A 38 21.07 -0.25 -28.07
N PRO A 39 22.09 0.51 -27.63
CA PRO A 39 23.39 -0.06 -27.28
C PRO A 39 23.27 -1.12 -26.18
N ASP A 40 24.14 -2.14 -26.22
CA ASP A 40 24.15 -3.28 -25.28
C ASP A 40 24.09 -2.86 -23.80
N TRP A 41 24.93 -1.90 -23.38
CA TRP A 41 24.92 -1.39 -22.02
C TRP A 41 23.61 -0.67 -21.64
N ILE A 42 22.92 -0.04 -22.61
CA ILE A 42 21.61 0.58 -22.41
C ILE A 42 20.52 -0.49 -22.29
N GLY A 43 20.64 -1.59 -23.04
CA GLY A 43 19.76 -2.76 -22.87
C GLY A 43 19.79 -3.28 -21.44
N TRP A 44 20.99 -3.42 -20.85
CA TRP A 44 21.14 -3.84 -19.46
C TRP A 44 20.58 -2.80 -18.48
N ALA A 45 20.83 -1.51 -18.72
CA ALA A 45 20.29 -0.44 -17.89
C ALA A 45 18.75 -0.42 -17.89
N ASN A 46 18.13 -0.62 -19.05
CA ASN A 46 16.68 -0.71 -19.20
C ASN A 46 16.12 -1.92 -18.46
N ALA A 47 16.75 -3.09 -18.62
CA ALA A 47 16.37 -4.32 -17.90
C ALA A 47 16.40 -4.10 -16.39
N VAL A 48 17.50 -3.55 -15.86
CA VAL A 48 17.64 -3.26 -14.43
C VAL A 48 16.58 -2.26 -13.95
N ALA A 49 16.34 -1.18 -14.69
CA ALA A 49 15.39 -0.14 -14.29
C ALA A 49 13.95 -0.68 -14.20
N VAL A 50 13.51 -1.44 -15.21
CA VAL A 50 12.15 -2.01 -15.26
C VAL A 50 11.95 -3.06 -14.17
N GLU A 51 12.89 -4.00 -14.03
CA GLU A 51 12.75 -5.12 -13.10
C GLU A 51 12.90 -4.69 -11.64
N LEU A 52 13.87 -3.83 -11.32
CA LEU A 52 14.03 -3.32 -9.94
C LEU A 52 12.86 -2.42 -9.53
N MET A 53 12.26 -1.67 -10.46
CA MET A 53 11.07 -0.87 -10.17
C MET A 53 9.89 -1.76 -9.77
N ALA A 54 9.67 -2.88 -10.47
CA ALA A 54 8.61 -3.83 -10.11
C ALA A 54 8.82 -4.40 -8.70
N ILE A 55 10.05 -4.79 -8.36
CA ILE A 55 10.40 -5.28 -7.02
C ILE A 55 10.17 -4.19 -5.95
N TYR A 56 10.66 -2.97 -6.20
CA TYR A 56 10.47 -1.84 -5.29
C TYR A 56 8.99 -1.54 -5.04
N LEU A 57 8.17 -1.49 -6.10
CA LEU A 57 6.73 -1.25 -6.00
C LEU A 57 6.03 -2.37 -5.22
N GLY A 58 6.48 -3.62 -5.34
CA GLY A 58 5.99 -4.74 -4.53
C GLY A 58 6.30 -4.57 -3.03
N LEU A 59 7.52 -4.13 -2.71
CA LEU A 59 7.93 -3.84 -1.32
C LEU A 59 7.18 -2.64 -0.74
N GLU A 60 7.05 -1.56 -1.50
CA GLU A 60 6.30 -0.36 -1.10
C GLU A 60 4.81 -0.67 -0.93
N LEU A 61 4.22 -1.49 -1.82
CA LEU A 61 2.83 -1.95 -1.69
C LEU A 61 2.63 -2.69 -0.37
N ARG A 62 3.56 -3.59 -0.01
CA ARG A 62 3.53 -4.32 1.27
C ARG A 62 3.67 -3.38 2.46
N ALA A 63 4.60 -2.43 2.39
CA ALA A 63 4.83 -1.45 3.45
C ALA A 63 3.58 -0.58 3.69
N ARG A 64 2.94 -0.10 2.61
CA ARG A 64 1.69 0.67 2.70
C ARG A 64 0.53 -0.13 3.28
N ARG A 65 0.37 -1.39 2.87
CA ARG A 65 -0.67 -2.27 3.44
C ARG A 65 -0.48 -2.45 4.94
N ARG A 66 0.76 -2.65 5.41
CA ARG A 66 1.06 -2.77 6.85
C ARG A 66 0.79 -1.49 7.63
N ALA A 67 1.00 -0.33 7.01
CA ALA A 67 0.77 0.98 7.62
C ALA A 67 -0.66 1.52 7.44
N GLY A 68 -1.59 0.75 6.86
CA GLY A 68 -2.96 1.22 6.58
C GLY A 68 -3.02 2.38 5.57
N ARG A 69 -1.99 2.57 4.74
CA ARG A 69 -1.85 3.66 3.78
C ARG A 69 -2.50 3.31 2.43
N PRO A 70 -2.95 4.30 1.64
CA PRO A 70 -3.55 4.06 0.34
C PRO A 70 -2.58 3.38 -0.64
N VAL A 71 -3.05 2.30 -1.25
CA VAL A 71 -2.26 1.43 -2.14
C VAL A 71 -2.54 1.63 -3.63
N GLY A 72 -3.56 2.42 -4.00
CA GLY A 72 -4.08 2.49 -5.38
C GLY A 72 -3.00 2.75 -6.43
N LEU A 73 -2.29 3.89 -6.32
CA LEU A 73 -1.25 4.27 -7.28
C LEU A 73 -0.07 3.30 -7.33
N VAL A 74 0.40 2.82 -6.16
CA VAL A 74 1.53 1.87 -6.11
C VAL A 74 1.13 0.53 -6.70
N GLY A 75 -0.08 0.06 -6.40
CA GLY A 75 -0.63 -1.14 -6.98
C GLY A 75 -0.81 -1.04 -8.49
N SER A 76 -1.30 0.10 -9.00
CA SER A 76 -1.47 0.29 -10.45
C SER A 76 -0.12 0.35 -11.18
N LEU A 77 0.87 1.03 -10.61
CA LEU A 77 2.23 1.04 -11.15
C LEU A 77 2.83 -0.37 -11.14
N LEU A 78 2.67 -1.13 -10.05
CA LEU A 78 3.17 -2.50 -9.96
C LEU A 78 2.58 -3.38 -11.07
N VAL A 79 1.27 -3.28 -11.29
CA VAL A 79 0.60 -4.01 -12.37
C VAL A 79 1.11 -3.57 -13.74
N ALA A 80 1.30 -2.26 -13.97
CA ALA A 80 1.83 -1.76 -15.24
C ALA A 80 3.24 -2.30 -15.54
N PHE A 81 4.16 -2.27 -14.56
CA PHE A 81 5.51 -2.82 -14.74
C PHE A 81 5.50 -4.35 -14.94
N ALA A 82 4.64 -5.08 -14.22
CA ALA A 82 4.48 -6.52 -14.43
C ALA A 82 3.96 -6.85 -15.84
N LEU A 83 3.00 -6.08 -16.35
CA LEU A 83 2.49 -6.23 -17.71
C LEU A 83 3.53 -5.85 -18.77
N LEU A 84 4.36 -4.85 -18.51
CA LEU A 84 5.45 -4.48 -19.40
C LEU A 84 6.46 -5.63 -19.53
N SER A 85 6.90 -6.22 -18.41
CA SER A 85 7.83 -7.37 -18.41
C SER A 85 7.23 -8.60 -19.12
N LEU A 86 5.93 -8.85 -18.92
CA LEU A 86 5.22 -9.91 -19.64
C LEU A 86 5.14 -9.64 -21.15
N ALA A 87 4.87 -8.39 -21.55
CA ALA A 87 4.77 -8.01 -22.96
C ALA A 87 6.09 -8.21 -23.71
N VAL A 88 7.23 -7.97 -23.06
CA VAL A 88 8.56 -8.24 -23.63
C VAL A 88 8.70 -9.72 -23.98
N GLN A 89 8.36 -10.62 -23.05
CA GLN A 89 8.43 -12.07 -23.27
C GLN A 89 7.50 -12.52 -24.41
N VAL A 90 6.28 -11.97 -24.45
CA VAL A 90 5.31 -12.26 -25.52
C VAL A 90 5.80 -11.74 -26.88
N ALA A 91 6.50 -10.60 -26.91
CA ALA A 91 7.02 -10.00 -28.13
C ALA A 91 8.18 -10.80 -28.76
N GLU A 92 9.00 -11.46 -27.95
CA GLU A 92 10.09 -12.32 -28.45
C GLU A 92 9.64 -13.72 -28.86
N ALA A 93 8.48 -14.17 -28.37
CA ALA A 93 7.99 -15.51 -28.65
C ALA A 93 7.50 -15.66 -30.09
N GLU A 94 7.46 -16.91 -30.57
CA GLU A 94 6.82 -17.22 -31.84
C GLU A 94 5.38 -16.68 -31.87
N PRO A 95 4.95 -16.01 -32.97
CA PRO A 95 3.64 -15.36 -33.07
C PRO A 95 2.52 -16.40 -33.26
N SER A 96 2.30 -17.19 -32.22
CA SER A 96 1.27 -18.21 -32.11
C SER A 96 0.65 -18.17 -30.72
N VAL A 97 -0.60 -18.63 -30.60
CA VAL A 97 -1.28 -18.73 -29.30
C VAL A 97 -0.45 -19.54 -28.30
N TRP A 98 0.24 -20.58 -28.79
CA TRP A 98 1.06 -21.43 -27.94
C TRP A 98 2.42 -20.83 -27.58
N GLY A 99 3.05 -20.10 -28.51
CA GLY A 99 4.25 -19.32 -28.25
C GLY A 99 4.02 -18.28 -27.15
N TRP A 100 2.94 -17.49 -27.27
CA TRP A 100 2.58 -16.49 -26.25
C TRP A 100 2.21 -17.11 -24.90
N THR A 101 1.48 -18.23 -24.91
CA THR A 101 1.11 -18.90 -23.66
C THR A 101 2.35 -19.43 -22.95
N MET A 102 3.25 -20.09 -23.66
CA MET A 102 4.49 -20.62 -23.09
C MET A 102 5.43 -19.49 -22.63
N ALA A 103 5.48 -18.38 -23.36
CA ALA A 103 6.24 -17.20 -22.97
C ALA A 103 5.71 -16.54 -21.69
N ALA A 104 4.41 -16.65 -21.40
CA ALA A 104 3.82 -16.08 -20.19
C ALA A 104 4.07 -16.92 -18.92
N VAL A 105 4.31 -18.24 -19.06
CA VAL A 105 4.45 -19.16 -17.92
C VAL A 105 5.56 -18.72 -16.94
N PRO A 106 6.78 -18.35 -17.36
CA PRO A 106 7.84 -17.92 -16.45
C PRO A 106 7.45 -16.70 -15.62
N SER A 107 6.87 -15.67 -16.26
CA SER A 107 6.38 -14.46 -15.59
C SER A 107 5.31 -14.76 -14.55
N LEU A 108 4.33 -15.59 -14.90
CA LEU A 108 3.24 -15.95 -14.00
C LEU A 108 3.76 -16.75 -12.79
N ALA A 109 4.70 -17.66 -13.02
CA ALA A 109 5.37 -18.40 -11.94
C ALA A 109 6.14 -17.45 -11.01
N PHE A 110 6.89 -16.49 -11.56
CA PHE A 110 7.60 -15.49 -10.78
C PHE A 110 6.66 -14.58 -9.97
N LEU A 111 5.55 -14.12 -10.58
CA LEU A 111 4.58 -13.28 -9.88
C LEU A 111 3.88 -14.03 -8.73
N ALA A 112 3.54 -15.31 -8.97
CA ALA A 112 3.02 -16.19 -7.93
C ALA A 112 4.04 -16.39 -6.80
N LEU A 113 5.31 -16.61 -7.15
CA LEU A 113 6.41 -16.73 -6.20
C LEU A 113 6.58 -15.47 -5.34
N VAL A 114 6.68 -14.30 -5.97
CA VAL A 114 6.81 -13.00 -5.29
C VAL A 114 5.62 -12.78 -4.36
N LYS A 115 4.40 -13.08 -4.82
CA LYS A 115 3.20 -13.02 -3.96
C LYS A 115 3.35 -13.94 -2.76
N VAL A 116 3.74 -15.20 -2.94
CA VAL A 116 3.93 -16.16 -1.85
C VAL A 116 4.97 -15.62 -0.86
N VAL A 117 6.15 -15.21 -1.33
CA VAL A 117 7.23 -14.65 -0.51
C VAL A 117 6.79 -13.41 0.27
N LEU A 118 6.12 -12.46 -0.38
CA LEU A 118 5.67 -11.21 0.27
C LEU A 118 4.47 -11.42 1.19
N SER A 119 3.63 -12.42 0.92
CA SER A 119 2.46 -12.76 1.74
C SER A 119 2.82 -13.56 2.99
N ASN A 120 3.91 -14.33 2.95
CA ASN A 120 4.34 -15.15 4.07
C ASN A 120 4.96 -14.28 5.18
N THR A 121 4.13 -13.87 6.15
CA THR A 121 4.56 -13.20 7.38
C THR A 121 4.46 -14.23 8.50
N PRO A 122 5.56 -14.63 9.15
CA PRO A 122 5.49 -15.37 10.40
C PRO A 122 4.63 -14.55 11.37
N ALA A 123 3.60 -15.14 11.94
CA ALA A 123 2.86 -14.49 13.03
C ALA A 123 3.87 -14.19 14.14
N THR A 124 4.06 -12.91 14.46
CA THR A 124 4.75 -12.54 15.69
C THR A 124 3.91 -13.14 16.83
N PRO A 125 4.44 -14.08 17.64
CA PRO A 125 3.71 -14.51 18.82
C PRO A 125 3.42 -13.26 19.67
N PRO A 126 2.20 -13.08 20.18
CA PRO A 126 1.89 -11.94 21.03
C PRO A 126 2.92 -11.88 22.15
N THR A 127 3.59 -10.74 22.28
CA THR A 127 4.39 -10.43 23.48
C THR A 127 3.46 -10.64 24.67
N PRO A 128 3.83 -11.43 25.68
CA PRO A 128 3.06 -11.50 26.92
C PRO A 128 2.93 -10.08 27.45
N GLU A 129 1.70 -9.56 27.45
CA GLU A 129 1.39 -8.32 28.14
C GLU A 129 1.76 -8.54 29.61
N PRO A 130 2.55 -7.66 30.24
CA PRO A 130 2.79 -7.77 31.68
C PRO A 130 1.44 -7.76 32.37
N ASP A 131 1.19 -8.75 33.23
CA ASP A 131 0.03 -8.79 34.13
C ASP A 131 -0.17 -7.40 34.73
N GLN A 132 -1.16 -6.66 34.22
CA GLN A 132 -1.64 -5.47 34.88
C GLN A 132 -2.36 -5.99 36.14
N PRO A 133 -1.95 -5.55 37.34
CA PRO A 133 -2.67 -5.92 38.56
C PRO A 133 -4.12 -5.51 38.40
N GLN A 134 -5.01 -6.48 38.49
CA GLN A 134 -6.44 -6.27 38.53
C GLN A 134 -6.71 -5.29 39.67
N ALA A 135 -7.11 -4.06 39.33
CA ALA A 135 -7.55 -3.09 40.31
C ALA A 135 -8.86 -3.63 40.89
N ASP A 136 -8.74 -4.23 42.08
CA ASP A 136 -9.86 -4.62 42.92
C ASP A 136 -10.77 -3.41 43.11
N TRP A 137 -11.90 -3.41 42.41
CA TRP A 137 -12.97 -2.45 42.64
C TRP A 137 -13.50 -2.69 44.04
N TYR A 138 -13.22 -1.76 44.95
CA TYR A 138 -13.90 -1.68 46.23
C TYR A 138 -15.39 -1.41 45.99
N GLU A 139 -16.19 -2.37 46.44
CA GLU A 139 -17.63 -2.30 46.63
C GLU A 139 -17.94 -1.12 47.56
N VAL A 140 -18.64 -0.10 47.06
CA VAL A 140 -19.17 1.01 47.85
C VAL A 140 -20.48 0.51 48.49
N PRO A 141 -20.59 0.38 49.82
CA PRO A 141 -21.84 -0.05 50.43
C PRO A 141 -22.87 1.08 50.38
N GLU A 142 -24.08 0.68 50.02
CA GLU A 142 -25.27 1.49 49.87
C GLU A 142 -25.91 1.86 51.24
N GLN A 143 -26.40 3.11 51.33
CA GLN A 143 -27.48 3.63 52.19
C GLN A 143 -27.30 3.81 53.73
N VAL A 144 -27.42 5.07 54.16
CA VAL A 144 -28.20 5.43 55.37
C VAL A 144 -29.12 6.61 55.03
N THR A 145 -30.43 6.32 55.12
CA THR A 145 -31.56 7.25 55.11
C THR A 145 -31.58 8.13 56.37
N THR A 146 -31.79 9.44 56.18
CA THR A 146 -32.56 10.29 57.12
C THR A 146 -33.17 11.48 56.36
N GLU A 147 -34.50 11.47 56.22
CA GLU A 147 -35.39 12.61 55.97
C GLU A 147 -35.75 13.22 57.36
N PRO A 148 -36.06 14.54 57.58
CA PRO A 148 -37.02 15.33 56.82
C PRO A 148 -36.77 16.83 56.58
N GLU A 149 -37.47 17.33 55.55
CA GLU A 149 -37.67 18.72 55.14
C GLU A 149 -38.51 19.53 56.15
N PRO A 150 -38.27 20.86 56.22
CA PRO A 150 -39.41 21.78 56.18
C PRO A 150 -39.26 22.90 55.14
N GLU A 151 -40.42 23.20 54.54
CA GLU A 151 -40.73 24.12 53.45
C GLU A 151 -40.23 25.59 53.55
N ARG A 152 -40.00 26.16 52.34
CA ARG A 152 -40.41 27.50 51.83
C ARG A 152 -39.33 28.62 51.77
N PRO A 153 -39.45 29.65 50.87
CA PRO A 153 -40.07 29.77 49.53
C PRO A 153 -39.07 30.02 48.38
N ALA A 154 -39.53 29.75 47.16
CA ALA A 154 -38.85 29.99 45.89
C ALA A 154 -38.50 31.46 45.61
N GLU A 155 -37.26 31.72 45.17
CA GLU A 155 -36.88 32.94 44.46
C GLU A 155 -36.98 32.71 42.94
N PRO A 156 -37.51 33.66 42.14
CA PRO A 156 -37.84 33.41 40.76
C PRO A 156 -36.62 33.46 39.84
N VAL A 157 -36.45 32.42 39.03
CA VAL A 157 -35.55 32.38 37.87
C VAL A 157 -36.13 33.27 36.75
N PRO A 158 -35.39 34.25 36.21
CA PRO A 158 -35.75 34.87 34.94
C PRO A 158 -35.34 33.96 33.75
N PRO A 159 -36.16 33.88 32.70
CA PRO A 159 -36.11 32.82 31.70
C PRO A 159 -34.89 32.91 30.75
N ALA A 160 -34.46 31.74 30.32
CA ALA A 160 -33.58 31.54 29.17
C ALA A 160 -34.17 32.23 27.91
N VAL A 161 -33.43 33.17 27.34
CA VAL A 161 -33.72 33.69 25.99
C VAL A 161 -32.86 32.93 25.00
N ILE A 162 -33.50 32.01 24.29
CA ILE A 162 -32.96 31.41 23.06
C ILE A 162 -32.93 32.53 22.01
N SER A 163 -31.75 32.87 21.48
CA SER A 163 -31.63 33.64 20.24
C SER A 163 -30.95 32.78 19.19
N ALA A 164 -31.72 32.51 18.13
CA ALA A 164 -31.34 31.75 16.94
C ALA A 164 -30.32 32.54 16.07
N PRO A 165 -29.73 31.91 15.02
CA PRO A 165 -28.48 32.36 14.41
C PRO A 165 -28.68 33.52 13.42
N VAL A 166 -27.67 34.38 13.30
CA VAL A 166 -27.61 35.40 12.22
C VAL A 166 -26.32 35.22 11.40
N LEU A 167 -26.52 34.95 10.10
CA LEU A 167 -25.58 35.09 8.98
C LEU A 167 -26.36 35.80 7.85
N PRO A 168 -25.73 36.42 6.82
CA PRO A 168 -24.56 37.31 6.73
C PRO A 168 -24.96 38.63 5.99
N PRO A 169 -24.01 39.40 5.42
CA PRO A 169 -24.16 39.62 3.96
C PRO A 169 -22.91 39.30 3.14
N ARG A 170 -23.16 38.69 1.98
CA ARG A 170 -22.22 38.44 0.89
C ARG A 170 -21.71 39.77 0.31
N GLY A 171 -20.41 40.03 0.46
CA GLY A 171 -19.71 41.02 -0.36
C GLY A 171 -19.16 40.36 -1.63
N VAL A 172 -19.62 40.81 -2.80
CA VAL A 172 -19.07 40.52 -4.12
C VAL A 172 -18.30 41.75 -4.60
N VAL A 173 -16.99 41.64 -4.85
CA VAL A 173 -16.21 42.36 -5.91
C VAL A 173 -14.92 41.54 -6.12
N GLN A 174 -14.85 40.65 -7.13
CA GLN A 174 -14.37 40.83 -8.52
C GLN A 174 -12.83 40.98 -8.65
N PRO A 175 -12.17 40.26 -9.59
CA PRO A 175 -10.76 39.88 -9.51
C PRO A 175 -9.84 40.92 -10.18
N ASN A 176 -8.65 41.13 -9.60
CA ASN A 176 -7.60 41.88 -10.29
C ASN A 176 -6.69 40.92 -11.08
N ARG A 177 -6.97 40.78 -12.38
CA ARG A 177 -5.99 40.31 -13.39
C ARG A 177 -5.22 41.52 -13.91
N PRO A 178 -3.89 41.48 -13.99
CA PRO A 178 -3.18 42.36 -14.91
C PRO A 178 -3.24 41.79 -16.33
N HIS A 179 -3.81 42.57 -17.27
CA HIS A 179 -3.69 42.32 -18.71
C HIS A 179 -2.53 43.14 -19.31
N VAL A 180 -1.59 42.40 -19.91
CA VAL A 180 -0.99 42.58 -21.25
C VAL A 180 -0.20 43.85 -21.56
N VAL A 181 1.07 43.67 -21.98
CA VAL A 181 1.61 44.28 -23.22
C VAL A 181 2.50 43.25 -23.91
N GLY A 182 2.13 42.85 -25.13
CA GLY A 182 3.02 42.11 -26.03
C GLY A 182 4.03 43.05 -26.67
N ILE A 183 5.26 42.56 -26.86
CA ILE A 183 6.18 43.15 -27.83
C ILE A 183 6.63 42.02 -28.76
N ILE A 184 6.37 42.27 -30.03
CA ILE A 184 6.81 41.52 -31.20
C ILE A 184 8.28 41.93 -31.43
N ARG A 185 9.19 40.96 -31.54
CA ARG A 185 10.30 40.95 -32.51
C ARG A 185 10.98 39.58 -32.51
#